data_AF-A0A1A7MF86-F1
#
_entry.id   AF-A0A1A7MF86-F1
#
_cell.length_a   1.000
_cell.length_b   1.000
_cell.length_c   1.000
_cell.angle_alpha   90.00
_cell.angle_beta   90.00
_cell.angle_gamma   90.00
#
_symmetry.space_group_name_H-M   'P 1'
#
loop_
_entity.id
_entity.type
_entity.pdbx_description
1 polymer ?
#
loop_
_entity_poly.entity_id
_entity_poly.type
_entity_poly.pdbx_seq_one_letter_code
_entity_poly.pdbx_strand_id
1 'polypeptide(L)'
;MRLSIIVTSLLPLAFASVIPEVETVELDARGDSGCYPFQAPNCCINYAVCQCKDGKAYQFNQDQGGCQPPWGFLANRVTQLPGYCC
;
A
#
# COMPACT_ATOMS: atom_id res chain seq x y z
N MET A 1 78.74 -3.04 4.70
CA MET A 1 77.59 -2.12 4.50
C MET A 1 76.33 -2.97 4.35
N ARG A 2 75.49 -3.07 5.39
CA ARG A 2 74.23 -3.82 5.33
C ARG A 2 73.10 -2.78 5.21
N LEU A 3 72.52 -2.66 4.01
CA LEU A 3 71.35 -1.81 3.77
C LEU A 3 70.10 -2.58 4.20
N SER A 4 69.51 -2.17 5.32
CA SER A 4 68.18 -2.61 5.74
C SER A 4 67.13 -1.73 5.05
N ILE A 5 66.41 -2.30 4.09
CA ILE A 5 65.29 -1.65 3.42
C ILE A 5 64.00 -2.13 4.11
N ILE A 6 63.36 -1.26 4.87
CA ILE A 6 62.06 -1.53 5.50
C ILE A 6 60.99 -1.07 4.50
N VAL A 7 60.31 -2.02 3.86
CA VAL A 7 59.15 -1.75 2.99
C VAL A 7 57.90 -1.83 3.85
N THR A 8 57.39 -0.69 4.31
CA THR A 8 56.08 -0.60 4.97
C THR A 8 54.99 -0.51 3.92
N SER A 9 54.33 -1.64 3.63
CA SER A 9 53.14 -1.72 2.79
C SER A 9 51.92 -1.16 3.53
N LEU A 10 51.43 0.00 3.07
CA LEU A 10 50.17 0.59 3.51
C LEU A 10 49.00 -0.17 2.85
N LEU A 11 48.26 -0.93 3.64
CA LEU A 11 47.01 -1.58 3.23
C LEU A 11 45.89 -0.51 3.18
N PRO A 12 45.22 -0.29 2.05
CA PRO A 12 44.05 0.58 2.01
C PRO A 12 42.86 -0.15 2.65
N LEU A 13 42.36 0.38 3.77
CA LEU A 13 41.07 -0.01 4.34
C LEU A 13 39.96 0.50 3.42
N ALA A 14 39.41 -0.38 2.59
CA ALA A 14 38.18 -0.12 1.87
C ALA A 14 37.00 -0.18 2.86
N PHE A 15 36.45 0.97 3.22
CA PHE A 15 35.19 1.05 3.94
C PHE A 15 34.05 0.74 2.97
N ALA A 16 33.53 -0.50 3.03
CA ALA A 16 32.27 -0.84 2.37
C ALA A 16 31.12 -0.21 3.16
N SER A 17 30.63 0.94 2.70
CA SER A 17 29.36 1.52 3.19
C SER A 17 28.21 0.64 2.70
N VAL A 18 27.66 -0.18 3.60
CA VAL A 18 26.38 -0.85 3.40
C VAL A 18 25.30 0.23 3.39
N ILE A 19 24.84 0.61 2.20
CA ILE A 19 23.65 1.44 2.04
C ILE A 19 22.47 0.50 2.31
N PRO A 20 21.63 0.75 3.33
CA PRO A 20 20.40 -0.03 3.47
C PRO A 20 19.59 0.21 2.20
N GLU A 21 19.32 -0.87 1.47
CA GLU A 21 18.36 -0.87 0.38
C GLU A 21 17.01 -0.48 0.99
N VAL A 22 16.64 0.79 0.84
CA VAL A 22 15.27 1.22 1.10
C VAL A 22 14.44 0.47 0.08
N GLU A 23 13.79 -0.59 0.54
CA GLU A 23 12.76 -1.30 -0.22
C GLU A 23 11.66 -0.27 -0.50
N THR A 24 11.77 0.42 -1.63
CA THR A 24 10.67 1.19 -2.18
C THR A 24 9.62 0.15 -2.53
N VAL A 25 8.71 -0.11 -1.58
CA VAL A 25 7.45 -0.77 -1.88
C VAL A 25 6.79 0.14 -2.91
N GLU A 26 6.98 -0.18 -4.20
CA GLU A 26 6.15 0.35 -5.26
C GLU A 26 4.73 -0.06 -4.90
N LEU A 27 4.02 0.86 -4.23
CA LEU A 27 2.59 0.79 -4.07
C LEU A 27 2.06 0.90 -5.49
N ASP A 28 1.93 -0.26 -6.14
CA ASP A 28 1.41 -0.43 -7.48
C ASP A 28 0.28 0.58 -7.68
N ALA A 29 0.36 1.36 -8.77
CA ALA A 29 -0.68 2.32 -9.09
C ALA A 29 -1.97 1.52 -9.21
N ARG A 30 -2.79 1.57 -8.15
CA ARG A 30 -4.00 0.77 -8.01
C ARG A 30 -4.94 1.25 -9.14
N GLY A 31 -4.89 0.56 -10.29
CA GLY A 31 -5.57 0.94 -11.52
C GLY A 31 -7.09 0.96 -11.38
N ASP A 32 -7.81 0.97 -12.50
CA ASP A 32 -9.28 0.90 -12.46
C ASP A 32 -9.74 -0.40 -11.77
N SER A 33 -10.15 -0.25 -10.52
CA SER A 33 -10.60 -1.30 -9.62
C SER A 33 -11.99 -1.85 -9.97
N GLY A 34 -12.70 -1.22 -10.91
CA GLY A 34 -14.09 -1.54 -11.22
C GLY A 34 -15.04 -1.31 -10.03
N CYS A 35 -14.66 -0.44 -9.10
CA CYS A 35 -15.45 -0.08 -7.92
C CYS A 35 -16.15 1.26 -8.10
N TYR A 36 -17.39 1.35 -7.63
CA TYR A 36 -18.22 2.54 -7.70
C TYR A 36 -18.78 2.91 -6.31
N PRO A 37 -19.03 4.22 -6.06
CA PRO A 37 -19.69 4.65 -4.84
C PRO A 37 -21.09 4.04 -4.73
N PHE A 38 -21.40 3.52 -3.55
CA PHE A 38 -22.68 2.91 -3.23
C PHE A 38 -23.20 3.45 -1.90
N GLN A 39 -24.49 3.72 -1.86
CA GLN A 39 -25.24 4.05 -0.66
C GLN A 39 -26.67 3.55 -0.82
N ALA A 40 -27.25 2.99 0.24
CA ALA A 40 -28.63 2.51 0.25
C ALA A 40 -29.29 2.91 1.58
N PRO A 41 -29.78 4.15 1.71
CA PRO A 41 -30.39 4.65 2.94
C PRO A 41 -31.62 3.83 3.36
N ASN A 42 -32.37 3.32 2.38
CA ASN A 42 -33.50 2.40 2.59
C ASN A 42 -33.09 1.05 3.21
N CYS A 43 -31.81 0.69 3.11
CA CYS A 43 -31.23 -0.51 3.71
C CYS A 43 -30.28 -0.19 4.87
N CYS A 44 -30.47 0.98 5.50
CA CYS A 44 -29.68 1.47 6.64
C CYS A 44 -28.17 1.65 6.35
N ILE A 45 -27.77 1.60 5.08
CA ILE A 45 -26.43 2.01 4.64
C ILE A 45 -26.47 3.51 4.35
N ASN A 46 -26.39 4.28 5.43
CA ASN A 46 -26.46 5.75 5.41
C ASN A 46 -25.09 6.43 5.23
N TYR A 47 -24.10 5.68 4.76
CA TYR A 47 -22.73 6.11 4.57
C TYR A 47 -22.21 5.63 3.22
N ALA A 48 -21.26 6.36 2.64
CA ALA A 48 -20.66 5.98 1.36
C ALA A 48 -19.71 4.79 1.54
N VAL A 49 -19.88 3.78 0.70
CA VAL A 49 -18.96 2.66 0.52
C VAL A 49 -18.63 2.48 -0.95
N CYS A 50 -17.63 1.67 -1.25
CA CYS A 50 -17.29 1.27 -2.62
C CYS A 50 -17.78 -0.14 -2.87
N GLN A 51 -18.68 -0.32 -3.83
CA GLN A 51 -19.08 -1.64 -4.31
C GLN A 51 -18.32 -1.96 -5.59
N CYS A 52 -17.66 -3.12 -5.62
CA CYS A 52 -16.85 -3.54 -6.75
C CYS A 52 -17.56 -4.59 -7.60
N LYS A 53 -17.06 -4.82 -8.82
CA LYS A 53 -17.60 -5.81 -9.76
C LYS A 53 -17.63 -7.25 -9.21
N ASP A 54 -16.72 -7.58 -8.30
CA ASP A 54 -16.68 -8.87 -7.59
C ASP A 54 -17.75 -8.99 -6.48
N GLY A 55 -18.53 -7.94 -6.25
CA GLY A 55 -19.59 -7.86 -5.24
C GLY A 55 -19.11 -7.44 -3.87
N LYS A 56 -17.80 -7.30 -3.65
CA LYS A 56 -17.24 -6.89 -2.36
C LYS A 56 -17.47 -5.41 -2.10
N ALA A 57 -17.46 -5.08 -0.81
CA ALA A 57 -17.58 -3.72 -0.31
C ALA A 57 -16.25 -3.28 0.31
N TYR A 58 -15.81 -2.07 -0.04
CA TYR A 58 -14.61 -1.42 0.48
C TYR A 58 -14.95 -0.03 1.00
N GLN A 59 -14.05 0.55 1.76
CA GLN A 59 -14.14 1.92 2.23
C GLN A 59 -14.12 2.88 1.06
N PHE A 60 -14.98 3.90 1.14
CA PHE A 60 -14.89 5.06 0.29
C PHE A 60 -13.62 5.83 0.63
N ASN A 61 -12.80 6.12 -0.38
CA ASN A 61 -11.59 6.91 -0.24
C ASN A 61 -11.99 8.38 -0.14
N GLN A 62 -12.07 8.90 1.09
CA GLN A 62 -12.44 10.30 1.32
C GLN A 62 -11.35 11.26 0.83
N ASP A 63 -10.08 10.89 0.94
CA ASP A 63 -8.94 11.73 0.54
C ASP A 63 -8.89 11.96 -0.98
N GLN A 64 -9.29 10.96 -1.77
CA GLN A 64 -9.36 11.04 -3.24
C GLN A 64 -10.78 11.21 -3.76
N GLY A 65 -11.77 11.32 -2.86
CA GLY A 65 -13.17 11.54 -3.20
C GLY A 65 -13.79 10.43 -4.06
N GLY A 66 -13.42 9.16 -3.88
CA GLY A 66 -13.90 8.11 -4.76
C GLY A 66 -13.63 6.67 -4.34
N CYS A 67 -13.77 5.78 -5.32
CA CYS A 67 -13.54 4.33 -5.16
C CYS A 67 -12.38 3.83 -6.01
N GLN A 68 -11.60 4.75 -6.57
CA GLN A 68 -10.53 4.48 -7.52
C GLN A 68 -9.26 5.13 -6.97
N PRO A 69 -8.44 4.39 -6.22
CA PRO A 69 -8.61 2.98 -5.84
C PRO A 69 -9.45 2.77 -4.57
N PRO A 70 -9.98 1.55 -4.36
CA PRO A 70 -10.72 1.23 -3.15
C PRO A 70 -9.75 1.21 -1.97
N TRP A 71 -10.27 1.60 -0.81
CA TRP A 71 -9.54 1.60 0.45
C TRP A 71 -9.70 0.26 1.18
N GLY A 72 -9.79 0.28 2.52
CA GLY A 72 -9.90 -0.93 3.32
C GLY A 72 -11.09 -1.78 2.94
N PHE A 73 -10.90 -3.11 2.89
CA PHE A 73 -11.99 -4.05 2.74
C PHE A 73 -12.98 -3.93 3.91
N LEU A 74 -14.27 -3.97 3.62
CA LEU A 74 -15.34 -3.92 4.62
C LEU A 74 -16.08 -5.25 4.71
N ALA A 75 -16.51 -5.82 3.58
CA ALA A 75 -17.33 -7.02 3.55
C ALA A 75 -17.29 -7.72 2.19
N ASN A 76 -17.60 -9.02 2.15
CA ASN A 76 -17.65 -9.77 0.89
C ASN A 76 -18.86 -9.40 0.03
N ARG A 77 -19.90 -8.82 0.65
CA ARG A 77 -21.12 -8.30 -0.01
C ARG A 77 -21.65 -7.10 0.75
N VAL A 78 -22.37 -6.20 0.08
CA VAL A 78 -23.05 -5.05 0.71
C VAL A 78 -24.02 -5.48 1.80
N THR A 79 -24.70 -6.62 1.63
CA THR A 79 -25.65 -7.16 2.62
C THR A 79 -25.00 -7.62 3.92
N GLN A 80 -23.67 -7.74 3.95
CA GLN A 80 -22.90 -8.09 5.14
C GLN A 80 -22.28 -6.87 5.81
N LEU A 81 -22.56 -5.66 5.32
CA LEU A 81 -22.10 -4.43 5.95
C LEU A 81 -22.77 -4.25 7.32
N PRO A 82 -22.01 -3.73 8.31
CA PRO A 82 -22.59 -3.39 9.60
C PRO A 82 -23.76 -2.43 9.45
N GLY A 83 -24.89 -2.78 10.05
CA GLY A 83 -26.09 -1.94 10.01
C GLY A 83 -26.97 -2.14 8.78
N TYR A 84 -26.64 -3.03 7.84
CA TYR A 84 -27.57 -3.41 6.77
C TYR A 84 -28.89 -3.94 7.36
N CYS A 85 -30.03 -3.39 6.91
CA CYS A 85 -31.36 -3.66 7.48
C CYS A 85 -32.44 -4.05 6.45
N CYS A 86 -32.00 -4.31 5.21
CA CYS A 86 -32.75 -5.10 4.25
C CYS A 86 -32.23 -6.57 4.32
#